data_AF-C8V607-F1
#
_entry.id   AF-C8V607-F1
#
_cell.length_a   1.000
_cell.length_b   1.000
_cell.length_c   1.000
_cell.angle_alpha   90.00
_cell.angle_beta   90.00
_cell.angle_gamma   90.00
#
_symmetry.space_group_name_H-M   'P 1'
#
loop_
_entity.id
_entity.type
_entity.pdbx_description
1 polymer ?
#
loop_
_entity_poly.entity_id
_entity_poly.type
_entity_poly.pdbx_seq_one_letter_code
_entity_poly.pdbx_strand_id
1 'polypeptide(L)'
;MQSLCAPNLYKDDFSPLNGISKSRPQYHKSSTASSTDTVIPHLKMHFTSLAAVAITALAPLASAVGNAKVHNNCAAPFYLWSVGSSVSNVHKINPGETFSEQFHRDAVTGGIALKITRQSDGLYNGSPQLIFAYTLDPSQVWYDLSTIFGTDFQGQVLTVTSNNEDCPTICWPDGTQPAGSQVKTCEPNSDQTLTLCADECPA
;
A
#
# COMPACT_ATOMS: atom_id res chain seq x y z
N MET A 1 0.74 -43.22 31.11
CA MET A 1 1.38 -43.00 29.80
C MET A 1 1.05 -41.57 29.39
N GLN A 2 1.72 -40.49 29.82
CA GLN A 2 3.15 -40.15 29.91
C GLN A 2 3.95 -40.38 28.62
N SER A 3 4.71 -39.33 28.28
CA SER A 3 5.72 -39.14 27.22
C SER A 3 5.22 -38.48 25.92
N LEU A 4 5.79 -37.35 25.43
CA LEU A 4 6.96 -36.56 25.83
C LEU A 4 6.84 -35.13 25.25
N CYS A 5 7.12 -34.12 26.07
CA CYS A 5 7.70 -32.85 25.64
C CYS A 5 9.22 -33.02 25.47
N ALA A 6 9.83 -32.35 24.49
CA ALA A 6 11.24 -31.91 24.57
C ALA A 6 11.58 -30.81 23.54
N PRO A 7 12.60 -29.98 23.79
CA PRO A 7 12.71 -28.59 23.30
C PRO A 7 13.95 -28.28 22.44
N ASN A 8 14.02 -27.03 21.94
CA ASN A 8 15.18 -26.17 21.62
C ASN A 8 16.49 -26.78 21.13
N LEU A 9 16.99 -26.27 19.99
CA LEU A 9 18.39 -25.95 19.64
C LEU A 9 18.34 -25.31 18.25
N TYR A 10 18.59 -24.00 18.07
CA TYR A 10 19.92 -23.52 17.69
C TYR A 10 19.95 -21.99 17.85
N LYS A 11 20.93 -21.53 18.64
CA LYS A 11 21.32 -20.14 18.81
C LYS A 11 22.71 -19.99 18.19
N ASP A 12 23.04 -18.76 17.83
CA ASP A 12 24.38 -18.24 17.52
C ASP A 12 24.80 -18.31 16.04
N ASP A 13 24.69 -17.17 15.35
CA ASP A 13 25.92 -16.49 14.91
C ASP A 13 25.65 -14.99 14.66
N PHE A 14 26.27 -14.17 15.51
CA PHE A 14 26.39 -12.73 15.39
C PHE A 14 27.76 -12.43 14.78
N SER A 15 27.83 -11.69 13.69
CA SER A 15 29.01 -10.88 13.34
C SER A 15 28.63 -9.69 12.45
N PRO A 16 28.97 -8.46 12.85
CA PRO A 16 28.70 -7.25 12.08
C PRO A 16 29.88 -6.92 11.16
N LEU A 17 29.63 -6.72 9.86
CA LEU A 17 30.61 -6.12 8.96
C LEU A 17 30.43 -4.61 8.94
N ASN A 18 31.25 -3.94 9.75
CA ASN A 18 31.62 -2.55 9.61
C ASN A 18 32.36 -2.33 8.28
N GLY A 19 31.94 -1.33 7.51
CA GLY A 19 32.61 -0.92 6.26
C GLY A 19 32.35 0.54 5.94
N ILE A 20 32.83 1.44 6.80
CA ILE A 20 32.83 2.89 6.57
C ILE A 20 33.90 3.23 5.53
N SER A 21 33.52 3.81 4.39
CA SER A 21 34.44 4.53 3.51
C SER A 21 33.93 5.96 3.31
N LYS A 22 34.49 6.90 4.09
CA LYS A 22 34.35 8.34 3.90
C LYS A 22 35.50 8.81 3.01
N SER A 23 35.21 9.12 1.75
CA SER A 23 36.15 9.81 0.86
C SER A 23 36.14 11.31 1.17
N ARG A 24 37.34 11.85 1.42
CA ARG A 24 37.63 13.23 1.82
C ARG A 24 38.12 13.99 0.57
N PRO A 25 37.52 15.12 0.16
CA PRO A 25 38.11 15.97 -0.87
C PRO A 25 39.22 16.84 -0.28
N GLN A 26 40.41 16.77 -0.88
CA GLN A 26 41.57 17.60 -0.61
C GLN A 26 41.36 19.02 -1.15
N TYR A 27 41.68 20.00 -0.32
CA TYR A 27 41.65 21.44 -0.61
C TYR A 27 43.04 21.83 -1.15
N HIS A 28 43.14 22.24 -2.42
CA HIS A 28 44.35 22.88 -2.94
C HIS A 28 44.04 24.32 -3.37
N LYS A 29 44.80 25.24 -2.76
CA LYS A 29 44.72 26.69 -2.94
C LYS A 29 45.92 27.18 -3.76
N SER A 30 45.65 28.14 -4.65
CA SER A 30 46.54 29.20 -5.13
C SER A 30 47.68 28.86 -6.10
N SER A 31 47.68 29.50 -7.29
CA SER A 31 48.67 30.54 -7.61
C SER A 31 48.23 31.41 -8.81
N THR A 32 48.69 32.66 -8.76
CA THR A 32 48.41 33.86 -9.55
C THR A 32 49.26 34.00 -10.83
N ALA A 33 48.78 34.82 -11.80
CA ALA A 33 49.48 35.67 -12.79
C ALA A 33 48.81 35.55 -14.18
N SER A 34 48.76 36.52 -15.08
CA SER A 34 49.04 37.97 -15.13
C SER A 34 48.49 38.42 -16.50
N SER A 35 48.04 39.66 -16.60
CA SER A 35 47.47 40.28 -17.81
C SER A 35 48.38 40.25 -19.03
N THR A 36 47.76 40.15 -20.21
CA THR A 36 48.21 40.79 -21.45
C THR A 36 46.99 41.23 -22.27
N ASP A 37 46.92 42.53 -22.53
CA ASP A 37 46.11 43.18 -23.56
C ASP A 37 46.36 42.58 -24.96
N THR A 38 45.37 42.69 -25.86
CA THR A 38 45.51 43.35 -27.20
C THR A 38 44.38 42.94 -28.17
N VAL A 39 43.54 43.94 -28.49
CA VAL A 39 42.93 44.31 -29.79
C VAL A 39 41.96 43.35 -30.51
N ILE A 40 40.73 43.86 -30.69
CA ILE A 40 39.69 43.39 -31.61
C ILE A 40 39.96 43.91 -33.03
N PRO A 41 39.78 43.06 -34.05
CA PRO A 41 39.24 43.53 -35.33
C PRO A 41 38.00 42.74 -35.78
N HIS A 42 37.05 43.47 -36.34
CA HIS A 42 35.85 42.99 -37.01
C HIS A 42 36.16 42.10 -38.23
N LEU A 43 35.56 40.91 -38.30
CA LEU A 43 35.40 40.18 -39.58
C LEU A 43 34.07 39.40 -39.65
N LYS A 44 33.54 39.31 -40.87
CA LYS A 44 32.18 38.93 -41.27
C LYS A 44 31.77 37.46 -40.95
N MET A 45 30.45 37.34 -40.76
CA MET A 45 29.60 36.19 -40.47
C MET A 45 29.73 34.98 -41.40
N HIS A 46 29.92 33.78 -40.84
CA HIS A 46 29.56 32.50 -41.49
C HIS A 46 28.91 31.59 -40.44
N PHE A 47 27.62 31.27 -40.66
CA PHE A 47 26.81 30.38 -39.84
C PHE A 47 27.39 28.97 -39.80
N THR A 48 27.68 28.45 -38.61
CA THR A 48 27.83 27.02 -38.37
C THR A 48 26.99 26.61 -37.17
N SER A 49 26.01 25.77 -37.48
CA SER A 49 24.93 25.16 -36.70
C SER A 49 25.09 25.11 -35.17
N LEU A 50 24.24 25.84 -34.46
CA LEU A 50 23.87 25.55 -33.06
C LEU A 50 22.99 24.30 -33.04
N ALA A 51 23.57 23.12 -32.88
CA ALA A 51 22.81 21.94 -32.50
C ALA A 51 22.45 22.06 -31.00
N ALA A 52 21.33 22.69 -30.69
CA ALA A 52 20.76 22.66 -29.35
C ALA A 52 20.23 21.24 -29.08
N VAL A 53 20.99 20.43 -28.35
CA VAL A 53 20.50 19.18 -27.78
C VAL A 53 19.51 19.54 -26.69
N ALA A 54 18.22 19.53 -27.00
CA ALA A 54 17.17 19.67 -26.02
C ALA A 54 17.17 18.43 -25.12
N ILE A 55 17.72 18.55 -23.91
CA ILE A 55 17.55 17.55 -22.86
C ILE A 55 16.10 17.69 -22.40
N THR A 56 15.20 16.87 -22.94
CA THR A 56 13.87 16.72 -22.38
C THR A 56 14.01 16.05 -21.02
N ALA A 57 13.75 16.80 -19.95
CA ALA A 57 13.68 16.21 -18.62
C ALA A 57 12.49 15.24 -18.59
N LEU A 58 12.76 13.93 -18.54
CA LEU A 58 11.74 12.94 -18.22
C LEU A 58 11.40 13.13 -16.74
N ALA A 59 10.32 13.88 -16.46
CA ALA A 59 9.73 13.85 -15.14
C ALA A 59 9.25 12.42 -14.85
N PRO A 60 9.58 11.83 -13.70
CA PRO A 60 9.02 10.55 -13.32
C PRO A 60 7.50 10.69 -13.25
N LEU A 61 6.76 9.86 -13.99
CA LEU A 61 5.32 9.74 -13.79
C LEU A 61 5.13 9.12 -12.40
N ALA A 62 4.70 9.92 -11.42
CA ALA A 62 4.17 9.36 -10.20
C ALA A 62 2.97 8.49 -10.58
N SER A 63 3.08 7.17 -10.41
CA SER A 63 1.92 6.30 -10.50
C SER A 63 0.97 6.70 -9.37
N ALA A 64 -0.23 7.15 -9.72
CA ALA A 64 -1.26 7.36 -8.73
C ALA A 64 -1.60 5.99 -8.14
N VAL A 65 -1.44 5.81 -6.82
CA VAL A 65 -1.84 4.58 -6.13
C VAL A 65 -3.19 4.83 -5.48
N GLY A 66 -4.14 3.93 -5.73
CA GLY A 66 -5.50 3.96 -5.18
C GLY A 66 -5.52 3.62 -3.69
N ASN A 67 -6.74 3.47 -3.16
CA ASN A 67 -6.98 3.27 -1.74
C ASN A 67 -7.81 2.01 -1.45
N ALA A 68 -7.51 1.38 -0.32
CA ALA A 68 -8.43 0.46 0.34
C ALA A 68 -9.42 1.29 1.18
N LYS A 69 -10.72 1.13 0.91
CA LYS A 69 -11.78 1.86 1.60
C LYS A 69 -12.77 0.91 2.26
N VAL A 70 -13.28 1.31 3.42
CA VAL A 70 -14.37 0.59 4.10
C VAL A 70 -15.46 1.58 4.47
N HIS A 71 -16.62 1.47 3.83
CA HIS A 71 -17.78 2.32 4.04
C HIS A 71 -18.80 1.64 4.96
N ASN A 72 -19.29 2.40 5.95
CA ASN A 72 -20.32 1.95 6.88
C ASN A 72 -21.71 2.38 6.42
N ASN A 73 -22.42 1.52 5.69
CA ASN A 73 -23.85 1.72 5.44
C ASN A 73 -24.75 1.07 6.51
N CYS A 74 -24.17 0.48 7.55
CA CYS A 74 -24.93 -0.10 8.65
C CYS A 74 -25.45 0.97 9.63
N ALA A 75 -26.51 0.66 10.39
CA ALA A 75 -27.07 1.56 11.39
C ALA A 75 -26.23 1.68 12.69
N ALA A 76 -25.19 0.88 12.86
CA ALA A 76 -24.34 0.83 14.06
C ALA A 76 -22.86 0.99 13.68
N PRO A 77 -22.01 1.50 14.60
CA PRO A 77 -20.58 1.60 14.35
C PRO A 77 -19.91 0.22 14.29
N PHE A 78 -18.77 0.16 13.59
CA PHE A 78 -17.83 -0.95 13.68
C PHE A 78 -16.43 -0.46 14.02
N TYR A 79 -15.54 -1.41 14.27
CA TYR A 79 -14.16 -1.16 14.66
C TYR A 79 -13.22 -1.86 13.68
N LEU A 80 -12.25 -1.10 13.20
CA LEU A 80 -11.33 -1.51 12.15
C LEU A 80 -9.88 -1.36 12.62
N TRP A 81 -9.04 -2.32 12.22
CA TRP A 81 -7.60 -2.24 12.31
C TRP A 81 -6.99 -2.53 10.95
N SER A 82 -5.97 -1.76 10.56
CA SER A 82 -5.09 -2.10 9.46
C SER A 82 -3.94 -2.97 10.00
N VAL A 83 -3.79 -4.18 9.45
CA VAL A 83 -2.88 -5.21 9.98
C VAL A 83 -1.95 -5.71 8.89
N GLY A 84 -0.66 -5.43 9.06
CA GLY A 84 0.46 -6.04 8.33
C GLY A 84 1.44 -6.67 9.33
N SER A 85 2.72 -6.32 9.24
CA SER A 85 3.73 -6.65 10.26
C SER A 85 3.54 -5.89 11.58
N SER A 86 2.81 -4.77 11.52
CA SER A 86 2.32 -4.01 12.67
C SER A 86 0.78 -3.91 12.63
N VAL A 87 0.19 -3.60 13.78
CA VAL A 87 -1.24 -3.33 13.92
C VAL A 87 -1.45 -1.83 14.15
N SER A 88 -2.36 -1.21 13.39
CA SER A 88 -2.74 0.19 13.59
C SER A 88 -3.43 0.42 14.94
N ASN A 89 -3.65 1.68 15.30
CA ASN A 89 -4.66 1.99 16.32
C ASN A 89 -6.06 1.57 15.82
N VAL A 90 -6.98 1.33 16.75
CA VAL A 90 -8.37 1.03 16.40
C VAL A 90 -9.04 2.26 15.77
N HIS A 91 -9.76 2.03 14.68
CA HIS A 91 -10.61 3.02 14.02
C HIS A 91 -12.07 2.67 14.29
N LYS A 92 -12.78 3.52 15.03
CA LYS A 92 -14.24 3.42 15.14
C LYS A 92 -14.85 4.14 13.94
N ILE A 93 -15.65 3.42 13.15
CA ILE A 93 -16.32 3.96 11.96
C ILE A 93 -17.83 4.02 12.24
N ASN A 94 -18.37 5.22 12.36
CA ASN A 94 -19.78 5.46 12.62
C ASN A 94 -20.62 5.27 11.34
N PRO A 95 -21.95 5.12 11.45
CA PRO A 95 -22.83 5.08 10.28
C PRO A 95 -22.59 6.25 9.31
N GLY A 96 -22.48 5.94 8.02
CA GLY A 96 -22.20 6.89 6.95
C GLY A 96 -20.73 7.28 6.78
N GLU A 97 -19.85 6.90 7.71
CA GLU A 97 -18.41 7.19 7.60
C GLU A 97 -17.67 6.16 6.73
N THR A 98 -16.51 6.59 6.21
CA THR A 98 -15.62 5.76 5.40
C THR A 98 -14.21 5.82 5.97
N PHE A 99 -13.64 4.66 6.26
CA PHE A 99 -12.20 4.51 6.43
C PHE A 99 -11.52 4.47 5.05
N SER A 100 -10.34 5.07 4.93
CA SER A 100 -9.54 5.02 3.71
C SER A 100 -8.05 5.00 4.06
N GLU A 101 -7.30 4.10 3.44
CA GLU A 101 -5.84 4.14 3.41
C GLU A 101 -5.35 3.91 1.98
N GLN A 102 -4.27 4.59 1.60
CA GLN A 102 -3.63 4.32 0.32
C GLN A 102 -3.07 2.91 0.31
N PHE A 103 -3.21 2.19 -0.80
CA PHE A 103 -2.60 0.87 -0.93
C PHE A 103 -1.10 0.98 -0.70
N HIS A 104 -0.59 0.10 0.15
CA HIS A 104 0.82 -0.03 0.40
C HIS A 104 1.18 -1.50 0.58
N ARG A 105 2.46 -1.82 0.37
CA ARG A 105 2.97 -3.17 0.54
C ARG A 105 3.69 -3.27 1.87
N ASP A 106 3.25 -4.15 2.75
CA ASP A 106 4.04 -4.49 3.93
C ASP A 106 5.28 -5.29 3.52
N ALA A 107 6.47 -4.87 3.98
CA ALA A 107 7.72 -5.48 3.55
C ALA A 107 7.93 -6.91 4.08
N VAL A 108 7.24 -7.29 5.16
CA VAL A 108 7.39 -8.59 5.84
C VAL A 108 6.26 -9.55 5.48
N THR A 109 5.01 -9.10 5.56
CA THR A 109 3.82 -9.92 5.28
C THR A 109 3.41 -9.88 3.81
N GLY A 110 3.88 -8.90 3.04
CA GLY A 110 3.55 -8.72 1.62
C GLY A 110 2.21 -8.01 1.39
N GLY A 111 1.22 -8.23 2.24
CA GLY A 111 -0.11 -7.63 2.14
C GLY A 111 -0.60 -7.03 3.45
N ILE A 112 -1.77 -6.40 3.37
CA ILE A 112 -2.47 -5.75 4.47
C ILE A 112 -3.86 -6.38 4.63
N ALA A 113 -4.27 -6.61 5.87
CA ALA A 113 -5.60 -7.07 6.23
C ALA A 113 -6.32 -5.98 7.01
N LEU A 114 -7.35 -5.38 6.43
CA LEU A 114 -8.30 -4.55 7.15
C LEU A 114 -9.25 -5.46 7.90
N LYS A 115 -9.09 -5.54 9.22
CA LYS A 115 -9.87 -6.41 10.09
C LYS A 115 -11.00 -5.61 10.72
N ILE A 116 -12.24 -6.02 10.48
CA ILE A 116 -13.46 -5.34 10.90
C ILE A 116 -14.24 -6.21 11.89
N THR A 117 -14.66 -5.62 13.00
CA THR A 117 -15.46 -6.28 14.03
C THR A 117 -16.57 -5.37 14.55
N ARG A 118 -17.64 -5.94 15.11
CA ARG A 118 -18.68 -5.14 15.80
C ARG A 118 -18.29 -4.72 17.22
N GLN A 119 -17.26 -5.33 17.81
CA GLN A 119 -16.83 -5.05 19.18
C GLN A 119 -15.58 -4.16 19.22
N SER A 120 -15.52 -3.23 20.17
CA SER A 120 -14.41 -2.26 20.26
C SER A 120 -13.03 -2.86 20.47
N ASP A 121 -12.98 -4.06 21.04
CA ASP A 121 -11.76 -4.83 21.29
C ASP A 121 -11.75 -6.17 20.51
N GLY A 122 -12.55 -6.23 19.44
CA GLY A 122 -12.85 -7.46 18.70
C GLY A 122 -11.62 -8.14 18.09
N LEU A 123 -10.55 -7.38 17.81
CA LEU A 123 -9.30 -7.93 17.31
C LEU A 123 -8.63 -8.88 18.32
N TYR A 124 -8.81 -8.65 19.63
CA TYR A 124 -8.04 -9.29 20.69
C TYR A 124 -8.84 -10.24 21.58
N ASN A 125 -10.17 -10.25 21.47
CA ASN A 125 -11.04 -10.98 22.38
C ASN A 125 -11.74 -12.21 21.75
N GLY A 126 -11.37 -12.60 20.52
CA GLY A 126 -11.95 -13.73 19.81
C GLY A 126 -13.31 -13.45 19.16
N SER A 127 -13.72 -12.18 19.05
CA SER A 127 -14.91 -11.80 18.29
C SER A 127 -14.77 -12.18 16.81
N PRO A 128 -15.90 -12.41 16.10
CA PRO A 128 -15.90 -12.57 14.66
C PRO A 128 -15.23 -11.39 13.95
N GLN A 129 -14.43 -11.69 12.93
CA GLN A 129 -13.71 -10.68 12.15
C GLN A 129 -14.02 -10.89 10.67
N LEU A 130 -14.56 -9.85 10.03
CA LEU A 130 -14.55 -9.71 8.59
C LEU A 130 -13.18 -9.15 8.19
N ILE A 131 -12.57 -9.70 7.16
CA ILE A 131 -11.26 -9.31 6.69
C ILE A 131 -11.40 -8.85 5.24
N PHE A 132 -11.02 -7.60 4.97
CA PHE A 132 -10.77 -7.09 3.63
C PHE A 132 -9.27 -7.02 3.44
N ALA A 133 -8.73 -7.99 2.71
CA ALA A 133 -7.30 -8.09 2.47
C ALA A 133 -6.94 -7.50 1.12
N TYR A 134 -5.75 -6.90 1.05
CA TYR A 134 -5.16 -6.50 -0.23
C TYR A 134 -3.65 -6.72 -0.25
N THR A 135 -3.10 -6.89 -1.46
CA THR A 135 -1.67 -6.93 -1.73
C THR A 135 -1.37 -6.05 -2.93
N LEU A 136 -0.51 -5.05 -2.75
CA LEU A 136 -0.06 -4.16 -3.81
C LEU A 136 1.23 -4.69 -4.44
N ASP A 137 1.18 -4.94 -5.75
CA ASP A 137 2.34 -5.22 -6.58
C ASP A 137 2.48 -4.12 -7.66
N PRO A 138 3.62 -4.04 -8.38
CA PRO A 138 3.85 -2.95 -9.34
C PRO A 138 2.82 -2.81 -10.45
N SER A 139 2.13 -3.88 -10.83
CA SER A 139 1.17 -3.90 -11.94
C SER A 139 -0.29 -3.99 -11.51
N GLN A 140 -0.58 -4.34 -10.26
CA GLN A 140 -1.94 -4.64 -9.81
C GLN A 140 -2.08 -4.62 -8.29
N VAL A 141 -3.32 -4.48 -7.84
CA VAL A 141 -3.74 -4.81 -6.49
C VAL A 141 -4.54 -6.11 -6.52
N TRP A 142 -4.17 -7.04 -5.65
CA TRP A 142 -4.97 -8.22 -5.33
C TRP A 142 -5.86 -7.89 -4.14
N TYR A 143 -7.11 -8.36 -4.13
CA TYR A 143 -8.01 -8.16 -3.01
C TYR A 143 -8.99 -9.30 -2.82
N ASP A 144 -9.38 -9.54 -1.58
CA ASP A 144 -10.37 -10.55 -1.21
C ASP A 144 -11.14 -10.17 0.05
N LEU A 145 -12.25 -10.89 0.27
CA LEU A 145 -12.94 -10.92 1.54
C LEU A 145 -12.82 -12.32 2.16
N SER A 146 -12.67 -12.36 3.47
CA SER A 146 -12.75 -13.59 4.28
C SER A 146 -13.29 -13.31 5.66
N THR A 147 -13.72 -14.35 6.38
CA THR A 147 -14.07 -14.23 7.80
C THR A 147 -13.30 -15.21 8.66
N ILE A 148 -13.01 -14.81 9.90
CA ILE A 148 -12.49 -15.70 10.94
C ILE A 148 -13.31 -15.54 12.21
N PHE A 149 -13.34 -16.58 13.04
CA PHE A 149 -14.05 -16.62 14.32
C PHE A 149 -15.57 -16.40 14.26
N GLY A 150 -16.19 -16.36 13.07
CA GLY A 150 -17.64 -16.28 12.88
C GLY A 150 -18.05 -15.38 11.72
N THR A 151 -19.34 -15.00 11.67
CA THR A 151 -19.94 -14.15 10.62
C THR A 151 -20.87 -13.09 11.21
N ASP A 152 -20.31 -11.96 11.64
CA ASP A 152 -21.06 -10.86 12.28
C ASP A 152 -21.97 -10.05 11.33
N PHE A 153 -21.83 -10.26 10.03
CA PHE A 153 -22.59 -9.56 8.98
C PHE A 153 -23.61 -10.46 8.29
N GLN A 154 -23.89 -11.65 8.82
CA GLN A 154 -24.90 -12.55 8.24
C GLN A 154 -26.25 -11.83 8.09
N GLY A 155 -26.87 -12.01 6.92
CA GLY A 155 -28.12 -11.36 6.54
C GLY A 155 -27.96 -9.90 6.11
N GLN A 156 -26.74 -9.41 5.89
CA GLN A 156 -26.44 -8.09 5.34
C GLN A 156 -25.60 -8.24 4.08
N VAL A 157 -25.89 -7.48 3.03
CA VAL A 157 -25.09 -7.53 1.81
C VAL A 157 -23.72 -6.89 2.06
N LEU A 158 -22.66 -7.56 1.61
CA LEU A 158 -21.30 -7.03 1.58
C LEU A 158 -20.81 -6.93 0.13
N THR A 159 -20.26 -5.79 -0.26
CA THR A 159 -19.72 -5.59 -1.61
C THR A 159 -18.30 -5.03 -1.55
N VAL A 160 -17.43 -5.45 -2.45
CA VAL A 160 -16.19 -4.73 -2.78
C VAL A 160 -16.28 -4.27 -4.23
N THR A 161 -16.34 -2.96 -4.42
CA THR A 161 -16.43 -2.33 -5.74
C THR A 161 -15.26 -1.39 -5.98
N SER A 162 -14.97 -1.15 -7.26
CA SER A 162 -13.91 -0.24 -7.68
C SER A 162 -14.50 1.07 -8.21
N ASN A 163 -13.75 2.17 -8.14
CA ASN A 163 -14.08 3.38 -8.90
C ASN A 163 -13.75 3.26 -10.40
N ASN A 164 -13.10 2.17 -10.81
CA ASN A 164 -13.04 1.72 -12.19
C ASN A 164 -14.00 0.54 -12.39
N GLU A 165 -15.04 0.73 -13.20
CA GLU A 165 -16.08 -0.26 -13.47
C GLU A 165 -15.58 -1.53 -14.18
N ASP A 166 -14.40 -1.47 -14.82
CA ASP A 166 -13.79 -2.65 -15.45
C ASP A 166 -13.22 -3.64 -14.42
N CYS A 167 -13.05 -3.22 -13.16
CA CYS A 167 -12.48 -4.07 -12.12
C CYS A 167 -13.53 -5.02 -11.52
N PRO A 168 -13.17 -6.31 -11.29
CA PRO A 168 -14.11 -7.30 -10.79
C PRO A 168 -14.72 -6.94 -9.42
N THR A 169 -16.02 -7.16 -9.25
CA THR A 169 -16.68 -6.98 -7.96
C THR A 169 -16.65 -8.26 -7.11
N ILE A 170 -16.57 -8.10 -5.78
CA ILE A 170 -16.92 -9.16 -4.83
C ILE A 170 -18.30 -8.82 -4.26
N CYS A 171 -19.24 -9.77 -4.27
CA CYS A 171 -20.50 -9.62 -3.54
C CYS A 171 -20.82 -10.85 -2.71
N TRP A 172 -21.15 -10.63 -1.43
CA TRP A 172 -21.75 -11.62 -0.55
C TRP A 172 -23.18 -11.19 -0.21
N PRO A 173 -24.21 -11.71 -0.91
CA PRO A 173 -25.59 -11.25 -0.74
C PRO A 173 -26.13 -11.51 0.67
N ASP A 174 -25.71 -12.60 1.31
CA ASP A 174 -26.14 -12.98 2.65
C ASP A 174 -25.12 -12.60 3.73
N GLY A 175 -24.06 -11.85 3.39
CA GLY A 175 -23.02 -11.43 4.32
C GLY A 175 -22.17 -12.57 4.89
N THR A 176 -22.19 -13.72 4.22
CA THR A 176 -21.42 -14.92 4.59
C THR A 176 -20.42 -15.27 3.50
N GLN A 177 -19.24 -15.72 3.92
CA GLN A 177 -18.19 -16.15 2.99
C GLN A 177 -18.68 -17.33 2.13
N PRO A 178 -18.64 -17.23 0.78
CA PRO A 178 -18.98 -18.32 -0.11
C PRO A 178 -17.85 -19.36 -0.14
N ALA A 179 -18.14 -20.54 -0.70
CA ALA A 179 -17.13 -21.56 -0.91
C ALA A 179 -16.07 -21.14 -1.95
N GLY A 180 -14.84 -21.61 -1.75
CA GLY A 180 -13.72 -21.37 -2.67
C GLY A 180 -13.08 -20.00 -2.53
N SER A 181 -12.02 -19.78 -3.32
CA SER A 181 -11.31 -18.50 -3.36
C SER A 181 -12.09 -17.46 -4.15
N GLN A 182 -12.24 -16.26 -3.60
CA GLN A 182 -12.91 -15.12 -4.24
C GLN A 182 -11.93 -13.98 -4.56
N VAL A 183 -10.63 -14.26 -4.55
CA VAL A 183 -9.59 -13.26 -4.84
C VAL A 183 -9.81 -12.63 -6.21
N LYS A 184 -9.72 -11.31 -6.27
CA LYS A 184 -9.82 -10.49 -7.48
C LYS A 184 -8.57 -9.63 -7.65
N THR A 185 -8.45 -9.01 -8.82
CA THR A 185 -7.32 -8.17 -9.20
C THR A 185 -7.80 -6.96 -9.99
N CYS A 186 -7.19 -5.81 -9.74
CA CYS A 186 -7.45 -4.55 -10.43
C CYS A 186 -6.12 -3.79 -10.63
N GLU A 187 -6.09 -2.79 -11.49
CA GLU A 187 -4.93 -1.90 -11.61
C GLU A 187 -4.67 -1.14 -10.28
N PRO A 188 -3.42 -0.75 -9.99
CA PRO A 188 -3.05 -0.24 -8.68
C PRO A 188 -3.56 1.19 -8.40
N ASN A 189 -4.06 1.90 -9.42
CA ASN A 189 -4.51 3.29 -9.33
C ASN A 189 -6.01 3.46 -9.02
N SER A 190 -6.75 2.38 -8.87
CA SER A 190 -8.20 2.41 -8.62
C SER A 190 -8.53 1.94 -7.21
N ASP A 191 -9.30 2.76 -6.51
CA ASP A 191 -9.78 2.49 -5.16
C ASP A 191 -10.64 1.23 -5.12
N GLN A 192 -10.45 0.41 -4.10
CA GLN A 192 -11.34 -0.72 -3.81
C GLN A 192 -12.11 -0.41 -2.51
N THR A 193 -13.44 -0.38 -2.60
CA THR A 193 -14.32 0.01 -1.50
C THR A 193 -15.16 -1.17 -1.04
N LEU A 194 -14.88 -1.67 0.16
CA LEU A 194 -15.79 -2.54 0.89
C LEU A 194 -16.96 -1.72 1.43
N THR A 195 -18.19 -2.00 1.02
CA THR A 195 -19.41 -1.45 1.62
C THR A 195 -20.07 -2.50 2.51
N LEU A 196 -20.23 -2.17 3.79
CA LEU A 196 -20.94 -3.02 4.76
C LEU A 196 -22.41 -2.65 4.81
N CYS A 197 -23.29 -3.64 4.85
CA CYS A 197 -24.75 -3.44 4.81
C CYS A 197 -25.18 -2.67 3.55
N ALA A 198 -24.63 -3.06 2.38
CA ALA A 198 -25.05 -2.50 1.10
C ALA A 198 -26.53 -2.80 0.82
N ASP A 199 -27.15 -2.01 -0.06
CA ASP A 199 -28.55 -2.22 -0.44
C ASP A 199 -28.73 -3.52 -1.24
N GLU A 200 -27.81 -3.77 -2.18
CA GLU A 200 -27.81 -4.96 -3.03
C GLU A 200 -26.42 -5.24 -3.64
N CYS A 201 -26.27 -6.41 -4.26
CA CYS A 201 -25.12 -6.69 -5.12
C CYS A 201 -25.23 -5.84 -6.40
N PRO A 202 -24.11 -5.30 -6.92
CA PRO A 202 -24.09 -4.71 -8.26
C PRO A 202 -24.57 -5.70 -9.32
N ALA A 203 -25.31 -5.20 -10.31
CA ALA A 203 -25.92 -5.96 -11.41
C ALA A 203 -24.89 -6.48 -12.42
#